data_AF-A0A2D9XMW1-F1
#
_entry.id   AF-A0A2D9XMW1-F1
#
_cell.length_a   1.000
_cell.length_b   1.000
_cell.length_c   1.000
_cell.angle_alpha   90.00
_cell.angle_beta   90.00
_cell.angle_gamma   90.00
#
_symmetry.space_group_name_H-M   'P 1'
#
loop_
_entity.id
_entity.type
_entity.pdbx_description
1 polymer ?
#
loop_
_entity_poly.entity_id
_entity_poly.type
_entity_poly.pdbx_seq_one_letter_code
_entity_poly.pdbx_strand_id
1 'polypeptide(L)'
;MAPSIVASFIDKTKERLKALTVGCVNLGFCFPYWMKLVQGGHTPEKAMQILNPESLIVMYLGAGLGYLLEWICVYISVTLTQKKNKSRLKSIEKEKQHLTEKWGVEVTGNYPVDEHGFLIKTDEAKPAV
;
A
#
# COMPACT_ATOMS: atom_id res chain seq x y z
N MET A 1 -20.51 -9.09 11.84
CA MET A 1 -20.00 -7.74 12.13
C MET A 1 -18.76 -7.68 13.01
N ALA A 2 -18.54 -8.61 13.95
CA ALA A 2 -17.34 -8.65 14.79
C ALA A 2 -16.00 -8.46 14.03
N PRO A 3 -15.80 -9.04 12.83
CA PRO A 3 -14.56 -8.81 12.06
C PRO A 3 -14.34 -7.35 11.63
N SER A 4 -15.40 -6.59 11.38
CA SER A 4 -15.32 -5.18 11.00
C SER A 4 -15.02 -4.28 12.21
N ILE A 5 -15.54 -4.64 13.39
CA ILE A 5 -15.21 -3.97 14.64
C ILE A 5 -13.72 -4.16 14.94
N VAL A 6 -13.23 -5.40 14.82
CA VAL A 6 -11.81 -5.72 14.97
C VAL A 6 -10.95 -4.95 13.95
N ALA A 7 -11.40 -4.85 12.68
CA ALA A 7 -10.72 -4.05 11.67
C ALA A 7 -10.61 -2.57 12.09
N SER A 8 -11.66 -2.02 12.71
CA SER A 8 -11.68 -0.63 13.19
C SER A 8 -10.70 -0.37 14.35
N PHE A 9 -10.45 -1.37 15.20
CA PHE A 9 -9.45 -1.27 16.26
C PHE A 9 -8.01 -1.48 15.76
N ILE A 10 -7.82 -2.33 14.75
CA ILE A 10 -6.49 -2.65 14.20
C ILE A 10 -6.00 -1.56 13.25
N ASP A 11 -6.90 -0.85 12.58
CA ASP A 11 -6.55 0.16 11.60
C ASP A 11 -5.95 1.41 12.26
N LYS A 12 -4.62 1.51 12.18
CA LYS A 12 -3.83 2.65 12.68
C LYS A 12 -3.67 3.78 11.65
N THR A 13 -4.22 3.64 10.45
CA THR A 13 -4.11 4.69 9.42
C THR A 13 -4.99 5.88 9.78
N LYS A 14 -4.53 7.10 9.48
CA LYS A 14 -5.23 8.35 9.84
C LYS A 14 -6.63 8.42 9.23
N GLU A 15 -6.79 7.88 8.02
CA GLU A 15 -8.04 7.90 7.25
C GLU A 15 -8.93 6.67 7.51
N ARG A 16 -8.42 5.66 8.24
CA ARG A 16 -9.12 4.42 8.59
C ARG A 16 -9.79 3.71 7.41
N LEU A 17 -9.14 3.74 6.24
CA LEU A 17 -9.71 3.23 4.99
C LEU A 17 -9.95 1.72 5.05
N LYS A 18 -9.11 0.97 5.75
CA LYS A 18 -9.27 -0.48 5.90
C LYS A 18 -10.52 -0.80 6.71
N ALA A 19 -10.72 -0.09 7.83
CA ALA A 19 -11.93 -0.25 8.63
C ALA A 19 -13.19 0.05 7.82
N LEU A 20 -13.15 1.10 6.99
CA LEU A 20 -14.26 1.51 6.14
C LEU A 20 -14.55 0.48 5.04
N THR A 21 -13.54 0.01 4.30
CA THR A 21 -13.72 -1.00 3.25
C THR A 21 -14.25 -2.31 3.82
N VAL A 22 -13.62 -2.84 4.88
CA VAL A 22 -14.06 -4.09 5.53
C VAL A 22 -15.45 -3.92 6.14
N GLY A 23 -15.76 -2.76 6.72
CA GLY A 23 -17.07 -2.43 7.26
C GLY A 23 -18.16 -2.44 6.20
N CYS A 24 -17.98 -1.67 5.12
CA CYS A 24 -18.96 -1.53 4.04
C CYS A 24 -19.20 -2.84 3.31
N VAL A 25 -18.15 -3.60 2.99
CA VAL A 25 -18.29 -4.89 2.30
C VAL A 25 -19.01 -5.90 3.19
N ASN A 26 -18.61 -6.02 4.46
CA ASN A 26 -19.29 -6.93 5.40
C ASN A 26 -20.76 -6.53 5.59
N LEU A 27 -21.06 -5.23 5.72
CA LEU A 27 -22.43 -4.73 5.85
C LEU A 27 -23.25 -5.07 4.60
N GLY A 28 -22.69 -4.90 3.40
CA GLY A 28 -23.35 -5.28 2.15
C GLY A 28 -23.78 -6.76 2.11
N PHE A 29 -22.93 -7.66 2.62
CA PHE A 29 -23.27 -9.09 2.72
C PHE A 29 -24.27 -9.41 3.82
N CYS A 30 -24.27 -8.66 4.93
CA CYS A 30 -25.28 -8.81 5.98
C CYS A 30 -26.62 -8.11 5.66
N PHE A 31 -26.62 -7.15 4.74
CA PHE A 31 -27.78 -6.35 4.36
C PHE A 31 -29.02 -7.16 3.93
N PRO A 32 -28.94 -8.18 3.05
CA PRO A 32 -30.12 -8.95 2.65
C PRO A 32 -30.77 -9.71 3.82
N TYR A 33 -29.96 -10.19 4.76
CA TYR A 33 -30.45 -10.87 5.96
C TYR A 33 -31.13 -9.91 6.91
N TRP A 34 -30.57 -8.71 7.06
CA TRP A 34 -31.21 -7.64 7.82
C TRP A 34 -32.54 -7.23 7.19
N MET A 35 -32.60 -7.06 5.87
CA MET A 35 -33.84 -6.72 5.15
C MET A 35 -34.92 -7.80 5.33
N LYS A 36 -34.52 -9.09 5.29
CA LYS A 36 -35.42 -10.21 5.59
C LYS A 36 -36.04 -10.14 6.98
N LEU A 37 -35.28 -9.67 7.97
CA LEU A 37 -35.75 -9.51 9.35
C LEU A 37 -36.67 -8.29 9.50
N VAL A 38 -36.37 -7.18 8.81
CA VAL A 38 -37.20 -5.97 8.83
C VAL A 38 -38.55 -6.20 8.16
N GLN A 39 -38.58 -6.89 7.01
CA GLN A 39 -39.82 -7.17 6.29
C GLN A 39 -40.60 -8.36 6.87
N GLY A 40 -39.92 -9.31 7.51
CA GLY A 40 -40.49 -10.58 7.93
C GLY A 40 -41.19 -10.58 9.29
N GLY A 41 -41.22 -9.45 9.99
CA GLY A 41 -41.68 -9.33 11.38
C GLY A 41 -40.53 -9.52 12.38
N HIS A 42 -40.45 -8.64 13.37
CA HIS A 42 -39.38 -8.61 14.38
C HIS A 42 -39.58 -9.68 15.47
N THR A 43 -39.68 -10.95 15.08
CA THR A 43 -39.78 -12.06 16.04
C THR A 43 -38.42 -12.73 16.26
N PRO A 44 -38.11 -13.12 17.51
CA PRO A 44 -36.84 -13.78 17.84
C PRO A 44 -36.67 -15.13 17.11
N GLU A 45 -37.75 -15.83 16.79
CA GLU A 45 -37.71 -17.08 16.04
C GLU A 45 -37.17 -16.89 14.61
N LYS A 46 -37.49 -15.76 13.96
CA LYS A 46 -36.97 -15.45 12.62
C LYS A 46 -35.51 -15.01 12.66
N ALA A 47 -35.08 -14.34 13.73
CA ALA A 47 -33.67 -14.05 13.93
C ALA A 47 -32.84 -15.34 14.06
N MET A 48 -33.38 -16.35 14.76
CA MET A 48 -32.74 -17.68 14.88
C MET A 48 -32.70 -18.44 13.55
N GLN A 49 -33.73 -18.32 12.70
CA GLN A 49 -33.70 -18.90 11.35
C GLN A 49 -32.65 -18.26 10.44
N ILE A 50 -32.24 -17.00 10.70
CA ILE A 50 -31.14 -16.36 9.98
C ILE A 50 -29.78 -16.89 10.46
N LEU A 51 -29.72 -17.51 11.63
CA LEU A 51 -28.49 -18.09 12.20
C LEU A 51 -28.21 -19.52 11.70
N ASN A 52 -28.59 -19.81 10.45
CA ASN A 52 -28.25 -21.06 9.80
C ASN A 52 -26.74 -21.10 9.45
N PRO A 53 -26.13 -22.29 9.37
CA PRO A 53 -24.70 -22.42 9.04
C PRO A 53 -24.34 -21.80 7.69
N GLU A 54 -25.22 -21.91 6.69
CA GLU A 54 -25.01 -21.32 5.36
C GLU A 54 -24.94 -19.79 5.39
N SER A 55 -25.86 -19.13 6.11
CA SER A 55 -25.87 -17.67 6.21
C SER A 55 -24.69 -17.14 7.02
N LEU A 56 -24.25 -17.85 8.06
CA LEU A 56 -23.04 -17.51 8.78
C LEU A 56 -21.81 -17.54 7.87
N ILE A 57 -21.66 -18.56 7.02
CA ILE A 57 -20.57 -18.65 6.05
C ILE A 57 -20.58 -17.43 5.13
N VAL A 58 -21.73 -17.07 4.57
CA VAL A 58 -21.86 -15.90 3.67
C VAL A 58 -21.50 -14.59 4.38
N MET A 59 -21.94 -14.40 5.63
CA MET A 59 -21.59 -13.20 6.41
C MET A 59 -20.09 -13.12 6.71
N TYR A 60 -19.45 -14.23 7.06
CA TYR A 60 -18.00 -14.26 7.28
C TYR A 60 -17.19 -14.14 5.97
N LEU A 61 -17.70 -14.66 4.86
CA LEU A 61 -17.13 -14.44 3.53
C LEU A 61 -17.11 -12.97 3.15
N GLY A 62 -18.18 -12.22 3.44
CA GLY A 62 -18.22 -10.77 3.24
C GLY A 62 -17.10 -10.04 3.99
N ALA A 63 -16.83 -10.42 5.24
CA ALA A 63 -15.70 -9.90 6.00
C ALA A 63 -14.35 -10.26 5.37
N GLY A 64 -14.16 -11.52 4.97
CA GLY A 64 -12.93 -12.00 4.33
C GLY A 64 -12.65 -11.29 3.00
N LEU A 65 -13.68 -11.10 2.17
CA LEU A 65 -13.59 -10.35 0.92
C LEU A 65 -13.21 -8.89 1.14
N GLY A 66 -13.73 -8.26 2.20
CA GLY A 66 -13.33 -6.90 2.58
C GLY A 66 -11.82 -6.79 2.85
N TYR A 67 -11.25 -7.75 3.57
CA TYR A 67 -9.79 -7.79 3.81
C TYR A 67 -9.00 -8.07 2.54
N LEU A 68 -9.49 -8.98 1.70
CA LEU A 68 -8.86 -9.30 0.43
C LEU A 68 -8.80 -8.06 -0.49
N LEU A 69 -9.88 -7.28 -0.57
CA LEU A 69 -9.93 -6.04 -1.34
C LEU A 69 -8.93 -5.01 -0.82
N GLU A 70 -8.83 -4.85 0.50
CA GLU A 70 -7.83 -3.96 1.12
C GLU A 70 -6.41 -4.35 0.71
N TRP A 71 -6.06 -5.64 0.82
CA TRP A 71 -4.74 -6.13 0.43
C TRP A 71 -4.41 -5.89 -1.03
N ILE A 72 -5.36 -6.14 -1.93
CA ILE A 72 -5.17 -5.89 -3.37
C ILE A 72 -4.90 -4.41 -3.61
N CYS A 73 -5.67 -3.51 -2.99
CA CYS A 73 -5.53 -2.08 -3.18
C CYS A 73 -4.16 -1.57 -2.68
N VAL A 74 -3.73 -2.03 -1.50
CA VAL A 74 -2.40 -1.71 -0.94
C VAL A 74 -1.29 -2.24 -1.86
N TYR A 75 -1.39 -3.49 -2.31
CA TYR A 75 -0.39 -4.10 -3.18
C TYR A 75 -0.21 -3.34 -4.50
N ILE A 76 -1.31 -2.96 -5.14
CA ILE A 76 -1.29 -2.15 -6.37
C ILE A 76 -0.64 -0.79 -6.10
N SER A 77 -1.03 -0.12 -5.02
CA SER A 77 -0.55 1.22 -4.67
C SER A 77 0.97 1.23 -4.43
N VAL A 78 1.48 0.24 -3.71
CA VAL A 78 2.93 0.07 -3.47
C VAL A 78 3.65 -0.21 -4.78
N THR A 79 3.13 -1.11 -5.61
CA THR A 79 3.76 -1.48 -6.88
C THR A 79 3.86 -0.28 -7.84
N LEU A 80 2.79 0.51 -7.96
CA LEU A 80 2.78 1.71 -8.80
C LEU A 80 3.77 2.77 -8.30
N THR A 81 3.83 2.98 -6.99
CA THR A 81 4.76 3.93 -6.37
C THR A 81 6.21 3.51 -6.58
N GLN A 82 6.53 2.23 -6.39
CA GLN A 82 7.88 1.73 -6.64
C GLN A 82 8.29 1.86 -8.12
N LYS A 83 7.37 1.56 -9.06
CA LYS A 83 7.63 1.74 -10.50
C LYS A 83 7.91 3.20 -10.84
N LYS A 84 7.11 4.13 -10.31
CA LYS A 84 7.33 5.58 -10.48
C LYS A 84 8.69 6.00 -9.93
N ASN A 85 9.03 5.59 -8.71
CA ASN A 85 10.30 5.92 -8.07
C ASN A 85 11.50 5.40 -8.85
N LYS A 86 11.46 4.15 -9.33
CA LYS A 86 12.51 3.58 -10.19
C LYS A 86 12.66 4.34 -11.51
N SER A 87 11.54 4.75 -12.12
CA SER A 87 11.57 5.57 -13.34
C SER A 87 12.22 6.93 -13.10
N ARG A 88 11.86 7.62 -12.01
CA ARG A 88 12.47 8.91 -11.62
C ARG A 88 13.96 8.77 -11.30
N LEU A 89 14.37 7.71 -10.60
CA LEU A 89 15.78 7.43 -10.37
C LEU A 89 16.54 7.24 -11.69
N LYS A 90 15.97 6.49 -12.64
CA LYS A 90 16.57 6.28 -13.95
C LYS A 90 16.69 7.58 -14.76
N SER A 91 15.72 8.49 -14.67
CA SER A 91 15.83 9.79 -15.35
C SER A 91 16.91 10.67 -14.74
N ILE A 92 17.00 10.71 -13.40
CA ILE A 92 18.05 11.45 -12.69
C ILE A 92 19.42 10.89 -13.03
N GLU A 93 19.57 9.56 -13.08
CA GLU A 93 20.84 8.93 -13.40
C GLU A 93 21.29 9.24 -14.83
N LYS A 94 20.36 9.22 -15.80
CA LYS A 94 20.66 9.65 -17.17
C LYS A 94 21.10 11.10 -17.24
N GLU A 95 20.47 11.98 -16.47
CA GLU A 95 20.84 13.39 -16.43
C GLU A 95 22.22 13.60 -15.81
N LYS A 96 22.54 12.88 -14.72
CA LYS A 96 23.89 12.86 -14.13
C LYS A 96 24.95 12.38 -15.13
N GLN A 97 24.67 11.31 -15.87
CA GLN A 97 25.57 10.79 -16.90
C GLN A 97 25.80 11.81 -18.02
N HIS A 98 24.73 12.44 -18.52
CA HIS A 98 24.81 13.48 -19.54
C HIS A 98 25.62 14.71 -19.10
N LEU A 99 25.47 15.12 -17.83
CA LEU A 99 26.27 16.20 -17.24
C LEU A 99 27.75 15.80 -17.14
N THR A 100 28.03 14.56 -16.74
CA THR A 100 29.39 14.01 -16.65
C THR A 100 30.05 13.92 -18.03
N GLU A 101 29.31 13.55 -19.07
CA GLU A 101 29.82 13.49 -20.44
C GLU A 101 30.15 14.88 -21.01
N LYS A 102 29.30 15.88 -20.75
CA LYS A 102 29.49 17.25 -21.25
C LYS A 102 30.57 18.03 -20.53
N TRP A 103 30.71 17.84 -19.22
CA TRP A 103 31.52 18.70 -18.36
C TRP A 103 32.66 17.95 -17.65
N GLY A 104 32.79 16.64 -17.87
CA GLY A 104 33.75 15.78 -17.18
C GLY A 104 33.30 15.35 -15.79
N VAL A 105 34.11 14.48 -15.16
CA VAL A 105 33.87 13.91 -13.81
C VAL A 105 33.90 14.97 -12.70
N GLU A 106 34.38 16.16 -13.04
CA GLU A 106 34.53 17.35 -12.20
C GLU A 106 33.19 17.93 -11.72
N VAL A 107 32.07 17.54 -12.33
CA VAL A 107 30.72 18.00 -11.94
C VAL A 107 30.02 17.02 -10.98
N THR A 108 30.58 15.82 -10.77
CA THR A 108 29.99 14.81 -9.89
C THR A 108 30.16 15.14 -8.40
N GLY A 109 31.06 16.07 -8.04
CA GLY A 109 31.37 16.48 -6.67
C GLY A 109 32.05 15.41 -5.82
N ASN A 110 32.49 14.31 -6.44
CA ASN A 110 32.97 13.10 -5.77
C ASN A 110 34.39 12.76 -6.26
N TYR A 111 35.29 13.73 -6.15
CA TYR A 111 36.68 13.64 -6.59
C TYR A 111 37.61 14.13 -5.48
N PRO A 112 38.82 13.53 -5.35
CA PRO A 112 39.81 14.03 -4.42
C PRO A 112 40.32 15.39 -4.93
N VAL A 113 40.03 16.43 -4.15
CA VAL A 113 40.54 17.80 -4.30
C VAL A 113 41.81 17.95 -3.47
N ASP A 114 42.79 18.69 -3.97
CA ASP A 114 43.98 19.08 -3.21
C ASP A 114 43.63 20.06 -2.07
N GLU A 115 44.62 20.42 -1.23
CA GLU A 115 44.45 21.40 -0.14
C GLU A 115 44.01 22.80 -0.63
N HIS A 116 44.09 23.07 -1.94
CA HIS A 116 43.73 24.33 -2.57
C HIS A 116 42.39 24.26 -3.32
N GLY A 117 41.71 23.12 -3.35
CA GLY A 117 40.41 22.92 -3.99
C GLY A 117 40.48 22.62 -5.49
N PHE A 118 41.66 22.32 -6.05
CA PHE A 118 41.84 21.91 -7.44
C PHE A 118 41.89 20.40 -7.60
N LEU A 119 41.60 19.93 -8.81
CA LEU A 119 41.52 18.51 -9.14
C LEU A 119 42.91 17.89 -9.20
N ILE A 120 43.11 16.79 -8.46
CA ILE A 120 44.29 15.95 -8.62
C ILE A 120 44.13 15.18 -9.94
N LYS A 121 44.97 15.49 -10.94
CA LYS A 121 44.93 14.80 -12.23
C LYS A 121 45.21 13.31 -12.03
N THR A 122 44.35 12.46 -12.60
CA THR A 122 44.36 10.99 -12.49
C THR A 122 45.70 10.32 -12.85
N ASP A 123 46.61 11.02 -13.54
CA ASP A 123 47.97 10.51 -13.84
C ASP A 123 48.85 10.33 -12.58
N GLU A 124 48.49 10.94 -11.45
CA GLU A 124 49.20 10.79 -10.16
C GLU A 124 48.48 9.87 -9.16
N ALA A 125 47.27 9.40 -9.49
CA ALA A 125 46.51 8.47 -8.66
C ALA A 125 47.07 7.04 -8.80
N LYS A 126 48.26 6.82 -8.24
CA LYS A 126 48.79 5.48 -8.00
C LYS A 126 47.81 4.74 -7.07
N PRO A 127 47.33 3.54 -7.44
CA PRO A 127 46.46 2.78 -6.55
C PRO A 127 47.26 2.42 -5.29
N ALA A 128 46.81 2.89 -4.13
CA ALA A 128 47.30 2.41 -2.85
C ALA A 128 46.78 0.99 -2.65
N VAL A 129 47.72 0.09 -2.37
CA VAL A 129 47.56 -1.33 -2.02
C VAL A 129 46.59 -1.52 -0.86
#